data_AF-A0AAV3EFN2-F1
#
_entry.id   AF-A0AAV3EFN2-F1
#
_cell.length_a   1.000
_cell.length_b   1.000
_cell.length_c   1.000
_cell.angle_alpha   90.00
_cell.angle_beta   90.00
_cell.angle_gamma   90.00
#
_symmetry.space_group_name_H-M   'P 1'
#
loop_
_entity.id
_entity.type
_entity.pdbx_description
1 polymer ?
#
loop_
_entity_poly.entity_id
_entity_poly.type
_entity_poly.pdbx_seq_one_letter_code
_entity_poly.pdbx_strand_id
1 'polypeptide(L)' 'MDKKQTYFLIALILIGFLLVESSIYIVPYIEGLKELEIAVFVIGILVLLGVIILLERTKKHHD' A
#
# COMPACT_ATOMS: atom_id res chain seq x y z
N MET A 1 7.08 17.50 -7.23
CA MET A 1 7.02 16.75 -5.95
C MET A 1 8.17 17.22 -5.07
N ASP A 2 7.89 17.61 -3.84
CA ASP A 2 8.93 18.00 -2.89
C ASP A 2 9.57 16.77 -2.22
N LYS A 3 10.71 16.95 -1.54
CA LYS A 3 11.42 15.84 -0.88
C LYS A 3 10.56 15.15 0.17
N LYS A 4 9.74 15.89 0.93
CA LYS A 4 8.86 15.33 1.97
C LYS A 4 7.75 14.48 1.36
N GLN A 5 7.09 14.96 0.30
CA GLN A 5 6.11 14.16 -0.46
C GLN A 5 6.72 12.87 -1.01
N THR A 6 7.97 12.93 -1.50
CA THR A 6 8.66 11.75 -2.03
C THR A 6 8.89 10.71 -0.94
N TYR A 7 9.41 11.11 0.24
CA TYR A 7 9.59 10.19 1.37
C TYR A 7 8.25 9.63 1.86
N PHE A 8 7.20 10.44 1.88
CA PHE A 8 5.85 10.00 2.25
C PHE A 8 5.31 8.92 1.29
N LEU A 9 5.46 9.13 -0.02
CA LEU A 9 5.07 8.15 -1.04
C LEU A 9 5.86 6.84 -0.91
N ILE A 10 7.18 6.93 -0.68
CA ILE A 10 8.02 5.75 -0.45
C ILE A 10 7.53 4.98 0.79
N ALA A 11 7.22 5.67 1.88
CA ALA A 11 6.68 5.03 3.08
C ALA A 11 5.34 4.33 2.80
N LEU A 12 4.43 4.97 2.06
CA LEU A 12 3.16 4.35 1.67
C LEU A 12 3.34 3.11 0.79
N ILE A 13 4.30 3.14 -0.15
CA ILE A 13 4.62 1.97 -0.98
C ILE A 13 5.13 0.83 -0.09
N LEU A 14 6.04 1.11 0.83
CA LEU A 14 6.57 0.09 1.75
C LEU A 14 5.46 -0.49 2.63
N ILE A 15 4.58 0.34 3.18
CA ILE A 15 3.44 -0.11 4.00
C ILE A 15 2.49 -0.96 3.17
N GLY A 16 2.09 -0.49 1.98
CA GLY A 16 1.20 -1.23 1.08
C GLY A 16 1.79 -2.58 0.67
N PHE A 17 3.08 -2.60 0.33
CA PHE A 17 3.82 -3.83 0.00
C PHE A 17 3.84 -4.81 1.16
N LEU A 18 4.22 -4.37 2.37
CA LEU A 18 4.25 -5.22 3.57
C LEU A 18 2.85 -5.74 3.94
N LEU A 19 1.79 -4.95 3.75
CA LEU A 19 0.41 -5.41 3.95
C LEU A 19 0.05 -6.54 2.98
N VAL A 20 0.36 -6.39 1.69
CA VAL A 20 0.10 -7.45 0.70
C VAL A 20 0.91 -8.70 1.00
N GLU A 21 2.23 -8.57 1.22
CA GLU A 21 3.10 -9.72 1.53
C GLU A 21 2.67 -10.42 2.81
N SER A 22 2.40 -9.66 3.88
CA SER A 22 1.96 -10.25 5.15
C SER A 22 0.60 -10.91 5.01
N SER A 23 -0.32 -10.38 4.21
CA SER A 23 -1.62 -11.01 3.98
C SER A 23 -1.52 -12.39 3.35
N ILE A 24 -0.48 -12.67 2.56
CA ILE A 24 -0.29 -13.97 1.88
C ILE A 24 0.61 -14.90 2.70
N TYR A 25 1.68 -14.36 3.27
CA TYR A 25 2.75 -15.17 3.86
C TYR A 25 2.73 -15.24 5.39
N ILE A 26 1.97 -14.38 6.08
CA ILE A 26 1.99 -14.29 7.55
C ILE A 26 0.59 -14.46 8.13
N VAL A 27 -0.35 -13.60 7.75
CA VAL A 27 -1.72 -13.54 8.29
C VAL A 27 -2.47 -14.89 8.20
N PRO A 28 -2.41 -15.66 7.11
CA PRO A 28 -3.17 -16.92 6.99
C PRO A 28 -2.67 -18.00 7.94
N TYR A 29 -1.42 -17.87 8.41
CA TYR A 29 -0.76 -18.83 9.29
C TYR A 29 -0.96 -18.52 10.78
N ILE A 30 -1.66 -17.43 11.10
CA ILE A 30 -2.01 -17.05 12.47
C ILE A 30 -3.51 -17.36 12.67
N GLU A 31 -3.83 -18.37 13.49
CA GLU A 31 -5.22 -18.84 13.69
C GLU A 31 -6.21 -17.72 14.03
N GLY A 32 -5.79 -16.76 14.87
CA GLY A 32 -6.64 -15.62 15.26
C GLY A 32 -6.75 -14.49 14.24
N LEU A 33 -5.96 -14.51 13.16
CA LEU A 33 -5.96 -13.45 12.13
C LEU A 33 -6.35 -13.96 10.75
N LYS A 34 -6.54 -15.26 10.56
CA LYS A 34 -6.87 -15.86 9.26
C LYS A 34 -8.08 -15.22 8.57
N GLU A 35 -9.11 -14.88 9.33
CA GLU A 35 -10.31 -14.20 8.81
C GLU A 35 -10.03 -12.79 8.27
N LEU A 36 -8.92 -12.17 8.70
CA LEU A 36 -8.51 -10.84 8.26
C LEU A 36 -7.65 -10.86 6.99
N GLU A 37 -7.24 -12.02 6.48
CA GLU A 37 -6.40 -12.17 5.28
C GLU A 37 -6.88 -11.27 4.14
N ILE A 38 -8.14 -11.44 3.74
CA ILE A 38 -8.74 -10.70 2.62
C ILE A 38 -8.80 -9.21 2.94
N ALA A 39 -9.13 -8.84 4.18
CA ALA A 39 -9.20 -7.44 4.58
C ALA A 39 -7.81 -6.76 4.50
N VAL A 40 -6.77 -7.42 5.03
CA VAL A 40 -5.39 -6.92 4.99
C VAL A 40 -4.89 -6.83 3.55
N PHE A 41 -5.18 -7.83 2.72
CA PHE A 41 -4.84 -7.82 1.29
C PHE A 41 -5.50 -6.66 0.56
N VAL A 42 -6.82 -6.48 0.72
CA VAL A 42 -7.58 -5.40 0.09
C VAL A 42 -7.05 -4.04 0.52
N ILE A 43 -6.78 -3.85 1.82
CA ILE A 43 -6.20 -2.59 2.33
C ILE A 43 -4.83 -2.35 1.69
N GLY A 44 -3.96 -3.36 1.62
CA GLY A 44 -2.65 -3.24 0.98
C GLY A 44 -2.74 -2.82 -0.49
N ILE A 45 -3.64 -3.45 -1.26
CA ILE A 45 -3.89 -3.10 -2.66
C ILE A 45 -4.45 -1.67 -2.80
N LEU A 46 -5.42 -1.27 -1.95
CA LEU A 46 -5.98 0.08 -1.98
C LEU A 46 -4.93 1.15 -1.67
N VAL A 47 -4.00 0.89 -0.75
CA VAL A 47 -2.88 1.80 -0.47
C VAL A 47 -1.98 1.95 -1.70
N LEU A 48 -1.61 0.85 -2.35
CA LEU A 48 -0.77 0.88 -3.55
C LEU A 48 -1.46 1.58 -4.73
N LEU A 49 -2.74 1.29 -4.95
CA LEU A 49 -3.55 1.97 -5.97
C LEU A 49 -3.67 3.48 -5.69
N GLY A 50 -3.90 3.86 -4.42
CA GLY A 50 -3.94 5.26 -4.00
C GLY A 50 -2.63 5.99 -4.31
N VAL A 51 -1.48 5.34 -4.09
CA VAL A 51 -0.17 5.89 -4.46
C VAL A 51 -0.03 6.06 -5.97
N ILE A 52 -0.42 5.07 -6.77
CA ILE A 52 -0.35 5.14 -8.24
C ILE A 52 -1.18 6.32 -8.77
N ILE A 53 -2.43 6.44 -8.28
CA ILE A 53 -3.32 7.56 -8.66
C ILE A 53 -2.69 8.89 -8.25
N LEU A 54 -2.14 8.99 -7.04
CA LEU A 54 -1.50 10.22 -6.56
C LEU A 54 -0.29 10.62 -7.42
N LEU A 55 0.52 9.65 -7.84
CA LEU A 55 1.63 9.86 -8.76
C LEU A 55 1.16 10.36 -10.13
N GLU A 56 0.13 9.74 -10.70
CA GLU A 56 -0.43 10.13 -12.00
C GLU A 56 -1.03 11.55 -11.95
N ARG A 57 -1.77 11.87 -10.89
CA ARG A 57 -2.34 13.22 -10.66
C ARG A 57 -1.24 14.27 -10.53
N THR A 58 -0.15 13.95 -9.84
CA THR A 58 0.98 14.87 -9.70
C THR A 58 1.69 15.11 -11.03
N LYS A 59 1.77 14.09 -11.90
CA LYS A 59 2.37 14.21 -13.23
C LYS A 59 1.54 15.12 -14.14
N LYS A 60 0.21 14.94 -14.15
CA LYS A 60 -0.73 15.73 -14.98
C LYS A 60 -0.76 17.23 -14.63
N HIS A 61 -0.35 17.62 -13.42
CA HIS A 61 -0.30 19.03 -12.99
C HIS A 61 1.02 19.74 -13.36
N HIS A 62 2.00 19.01 -13.90
CA HIS A 62 3.29 19.57 -14.32
C HIS A 62 3.46 19.62 -15.85
N ASP A 63 2.46 19.20 -16.63
CA ASP A 63 2.33 19.43 -18.08
C ASP A 63 1.48 20.67 -18.35
#